data_AF-A0A917MF28-F1
#
_entry.id   AF-A0A917MF28-F1
#
_cell.length_a   1.000
_cell.length_b   1.000
_cell.length_c   1.000
_cell.angle_alpha   90.00
_cell.angle_beta   90.00
_cell.angle_gamma   90.00
#
_symmetry.space_group_name_H-M   'P 1'
#
loop_
_entity.id
_entity.type
_entity.pdbx_description
1 polymer ?
#
loop_
_entity_poly.entity_id
_entity_poly.type
_entity_poly.pdbx_seq_one_letter_code
_entity_poly.pdbx_strand_id
1 'polypeptide(L)'
;MKRATHTLLYGYLLVGLFVTMFLVHCGLTALTVTVPEKATVNERVTFVMHSGAEPRIEEPGTYTTQLLAGIMVPKSWNARTNAVLTFTSPKGNGVLRMIPDSEIEPVSGVSWHQAAKNMFGIGPNLVDDFEWIVYRSTQSYTFRNNEDIDFDVNVECNVGSENMLVKLGFYVGSSIENLRPEDTDYKKVAFSQSFEVTGGEGDLIDFVNPQLATVQPVRSLDNDIITLMFDAGVTQTALENEDDIYLTIQGFDEAGLLVAEVNEQTGKTRLTSIGGKRFLIDFWPRGYFSLESVQRIARLEYFVTDASGIRRVGYGNTDEPFTYTFRCQ
;
A
#
# COMPACT_ATOMS: atom_id res chain seq x y z
N MET A 1 60.10 -11.92 -21.59
CA MET A 1 59.32 -10.68 -21.32
C MET A 1 57.80 -10.86 -21.19
N LYS A 2 57.18 -12.02 -21.50
CA LYS A 2 55.72 -12.22 -21.37
C LYS A 2 55.20 -12.64 -19.97
N ARG A 3 56.07 -13.14 -19.07
CA ARG A 3 55.65 -13.58 -17.72
C ARG A 3 55.48 -12.43 -16.72
N ALA A 4 56.30 -11.37 -16.84
CA ALA A 4 56.28 -10.25 -15.88
C ALA A 4 55.01 -9.38 -16.00
N THR A 5 54.45 -9.24 -17.21
CA THR A 5 53.23 -8.45 -17.45
C THR A 5 51.97 -9.12 -16.91
N HIS A 6 51.91 -10.46 -16.91
CA HIS A 6 50.78 -11.20 -16.32
C HIS A 6 50.77 -11.08 -14.79
N THR A 7 51.93 -11.19 -14.13
CA THR A 7 52.01 -11.07 -12.66
C THR A 7 51.63 -9.66 -12.18
N LEU A 8 52.01 -8.63 -12.93
CA LEU A 8 51.58 -7.24 -12.69
C LEU A 8 50.07 -7.07 -12.88
N LEU A 9 49.48 -7.66 -13.93
CA LEU A 9 48.04 -7.59 -14.19
C LEU A 9 47.21 -8.28 -13.09
N TYR A 10 47.65 -9.46 -12.62
CA TYR A 10 47.02 -10.16 -11.50
C TYR A 10 47.22 -9.42 -10.17
N GLY A 11 48.35 -8.74 -9.99
CA GLY A 11 48.58 -7.85 -8.84
C GLY A 11 47.62 -6.67 -8.83
N TYR A 12 47.40 -6.01 -9.98
CA TYR A 12 46.42 -4.92 -10.10
C TYR A 12 44.98 -5.39 -9.95
N LEU A 13 44.64 -6.60 -10.42
CA LEU A 13 43.31 -7.20 -10.21
C LEU A 13 43.08 -7.61 -8.74
N LEU A 14 44.10 -8.15 -8.06
CA LEU A 14 44.01 -8.46 -6.63
C LEU A 14 43.93 -7.21 -5.77
N VAL A 15 44.73 -6.18 -6.07
CA VAL A 15 44.64 -4.87 -5.40
C VAL A 15 43.32 -4.19 -5.72
N GLY A 16 42.83 -4.27 -6.96
CA GLY A 16 41.50 -3.76 -7.35
C GLY A 16 40.37 -4.46 -6.60
N LEU A 17 40.42 -5.79 -6.49
CA LEU A 17 39.44 -6.60 -5.75
C LEU A 17 39.49 -6.30 -4.24
N PHE A 18 40.69 -6.12 -3.67
CA PHE A 18 40.87 -5.74 -2.27
C PHE A 18 40.41 -4.31 -1.99
N VAL A 19 40.70 -3.35 -2.88
CA VAL A 19 40.26 -1.95 -2.76
C VAL A 19 38.74 -1.81 -2.92
N THR A 20 38.09 -2.65 -3.75
CA THR A 20 36.62 -2.72 -3.80
C THR A 20 35.99 -3.38 -2.59
N MET A 21 36.73 -4.23 -1.86
CA MET A 21 36.27 -4.89 -0.65
C MET A 21 36.39 -4.01 0.62
N PHE A 22 37.11 -2.88 0.52
CA PHE A 22 37.20 -1.83 1.53
C PHE A 22 36.28 -0.62 1.23
N LEU A 23 35.13 -0.85 0.59
CA LEU A 23 34.06 0.14 0.66
C LEU A 23 33.52 0.12 2.09
N VAL A 24 34.03 1.07 2.88
CA VAL A 24 33.58 1.44 4.21
C VAL A 24 32.11 1.84 4.11
N HIS A 25 31.21 0.90 4.38
CA HIS A 25 29.78 1.10 4.33
C HIS A 25 29.26 1.38 5.73
N CYS A 26 29.11 2.66 6.08
CA CYS A 26 28.19 3.04 7.14
C CYS A 26 26.79 2.94 6.55
N GLY A 27 25.88 2.23 7.21
CA GLY A 27 24.55 2.00 6.65
C GLY A 27 23.52 1.68 7.72
N LEU A 28 22.26 1.86 7.36
CA LEU A 28 21.13 1.36 8.11
C LEU A 28 20.89 -0.10 7.75
N THR A 29 20.49 -0.90 8.74
CA THR A 29 19.99 -2.26 8.50
C THR A 29 18.61 -2.21 7.86
N ALA A 30 18.08 -3.35 7.39
CA ALA A 30 16.75 -3.40 6.78
C ALA A 30 15.68 -2.82 7.73
N LEU A 31 14.77 -2.02 7.19
CA LEU A 31 13.61 -1.53 7.93
C LEU A 31 12.51 -2.60 7.88
N THR A 32 12.07 -3.04 9.04
CA THR A 32 10.85 -3.85 9.19
C THR A 32 9.83 -3.10 10.03
N VAL A 33 8.55 -3.45 9.89
CA VAL A 33 7.47 -2.71 10.56
C VAL A 33 6.49 -3.66 11.22
N THR A 34 6.10 -3.31 12.44
CA THR A 34 5.00 -3.95 13.17
C THR A 34 3.78 -3.04 13.11
N VAL A 35 2.76 -3.50 12.38
CA VAL A 35 1.50 -2.80 12.15
C VAL A 35 0.38 -3.79 12.51
N PRO A 36 -0.61 -3.41 13.34
CA PRO A 36 -1.76 -4.28 13.59
C PRO A 36 -2.52 -4.51 12.29
N GLU A 37 -3.26 -5.61 12.16
CA GLU A 37 -4.01 -5.90 10.93
C GLU A 37 -5.22 -4.97 10.75
N LYS A 38 -5.80 -4.51 11.86
CA LYS A 38 -7.01 -3.69 11.87
C LYS A 38 -7.07 -2.73 13.04
N ALA A 39 -7.89 -1.69 12.88
CA ALA A 39 -8.28 -0.77 13.94
C ALA A 39 -9.76 -0.35 13.79
N THR A 40 -10.33 0.20 14.85
CA THR A 40 -11.63 0.86 14.80
C THR A 40 -11.45 2.33 14.45
N VAL A 41 -12.42 2.94 13.78
CA VAL A 41 -12.39 4.39 13.49
C VAL A 41 -12.10 5.24 14.72
N ASN A 42 -11.32 6.30 14.52
CA ASN A 42 -10.83 7.21 15.56
C ASN A 42 -9.97 6.57 16.67
N GLU A 43 -9.63 5.29 16.57
CA GLU A 43 -8.72 4.63 17.51
C GLU A 43 -7.30 5.21 17.41
N ARG A 44 -6.64 5.36 18.56
CA ARG A 44 -5.21 5.68 18.62
C ARG A 44 -4.41 4.40 18.49
N VAL A 45 -3.66 4.29 17.39
CA VAL A 45 -2.90 3.09 17.04
C VAL A 45 -1.41 3.37 17.17
N THR A 46 -0.66 2.35 17.59
CA THR A 46 0.81 2.36 17.61
C THR A 46 1.37 1.51 16.48
N PHE A 47 2.27 2.08 15.69
CA PHE A 47 3.07 1.39 14.69
C PHE A 47 4.53 1.43 15.10
N VAL A 48 5.27 0.34 14.88
CA VAL A 48 6.69 0.27 15.27
C VAL A 48 7.56 0.02 14.04
N MET A 49 8.57 0.86 13.86
CA MET A 49 9.63 0.71 12.87
C MET A 49 10.85 0.12 13.55
N HIS A 50 11.30 -1.05 13.10
CA HIS A 50 12.51 -1.72 13.59
C HIS A 50 13.63 -1.57 12.57
N SER A 51 14.74 -0.99 12.99
CA SER A 51 15.94 -0.82 12.16
C SER A 51 17.18 -0.76 13.04
N GLY A 52 18.32 -0.48 12.44
CA GLY A 52 19.61 -0.47 13.09
C GLY A 52 20.62 0.33 12.26
N ALA A 53 21.78 0.58 12.83
CA ALA A 53 22.88 1.25 12.16
C ALA A 53 24.14 0.40 12.31
N GLU A 54 24.84 0.19 11.20
CA GLU A 54 26.12 -0.50 11.12
C GLU A 54 27.20 0.48 10.65
N PRO A 55 27.74 1.32 11.55
CA PRO A 55 28.76 2.29 11.19
C PRO A 55 30.08 1.58 10.90
N ARG A 56 30.47 1.56 9.64
CA ARG A 56 31.85 1.34 9.22
C ARG A 56 32.38 2.73 8.91
N ILE A 57 33.26 3.27 9.74
CA ILE A 57 33.77 4.65 9.64
C ILE A 57 35.30 4.56 9.61
N GLU A 58 35.95 5.29 8.71
CA GLU A 58 37.42 5.35 8.70
C GLU A 58 37.92 5.94 10.01
N GLU A 59 38.77 5.21 10.73
CA GLU A 59 39.36 5.68 11.98
C GLU A 59 40.39 6.80 11.72
N PRO A 60 40.45 7.85 12.56
CA PRO A 60 39.76 8.05 13.84
C PRO A 60 38.41 8.81 13.74
N GLY A 61 37.69 8.68 12.63
CA GLY A 61 36.46 9.42 12.35
C GLY A 61 35.27 9.06 13.25
N THR A 62 34.32 9.99 13.30
CA THR A 62 33.00 9.79 13.91
C THR A 62 31.92 10.34 12.98
N TYR A 63 30.73 9.76 13.03
CA TYR A 63 29.59 10.21 12.23
C TYR A 63 28.50 10.73 13.16
N THR A 64 28.18 12.03 13.11
CA THR A 64 27.18 12.64 14.00
C THR A 64 25.97 13.10 13.20
N THR A 65 24.80 12.50 13.40
CA THR A 65 23.59 12.81 12.64
C THR A 65 22.35 12.89 13.54
N GLN A 66 21.23 13.36 12.99
CA GLN A 66 19.91 13.21 13.61
C GLN A 66 19.13 12.11 12.87
N LEU A 67 18.37 11.34 13.62
CA LEU A 67 17.49 10.32 13.07
C LEU A 67 16.33 11.01 12.35
N LEU A 68 16.12 10.64 11.08
CA LEU A 68 14.90 10.94 10.35
C LEU A 68 13.97 9.73 10.42
N ALA A 69 12.68 9.99 10.60
CA ALA A 69 11.66 8.99 10.39
C ALA A 69 10.45 9.61 9.68
N GLY A 70 9.77 8.83 8.85
CA GLY A 70 8.60 9.30 8.11
C GLY A 70 7.49 8.26 8.09
N ILE A 71 6.25 8.76 8.01
CA ILE A 71 5.05 7.93 7.85
C ILE A 71 4.27 8.38 6.64
N MET A 72 3.68 7.43 5.93
CA MET A 72 2.72 7.65 4.84
C MET A 72 1.37 7.11 5.28
N VAL A 73 0.39 8.02 5.36
CA VAL A 73 -0.96 7.73 5.85
C VAL A 73 -2.00 8.46 4.97
N PRO A 74 -3.26 8.01 4.98
CA PRO A 74 -4.35 8.74 4.33
C PRO A 74 -4.48 10.16 4.88
N LYS A 75 -4.74 11.13 4.01
CA LYS A 75 -4.89 12.54 4.43
C LYS A 75 -6.06 12.74 5.40
N SER A 76 -7.11 11.92 5.29
CA SER A 76 -8.27 11.98 6.18
C SER A 76 -7.95 11.70 7.65
N TRP A 77 -6.79 11.09 7.96
CA TRP A 77 -6.34 10.88 9.33
C TRP A 77 -5.84 12.16 10.00
N ASN A 78 -5.56 13.22 9.22
CA ASN A 78 -5.05 14.50 9.72
C ASN A 78 -3.81 14.33 10.64
N ALA A 79 -2.93 13.39 10.27
CA ALA A 79 -1.85 12.91 11.11
C ALA A 79 -0.85 14.00 11.52
N ARG A 80 -0.70 15.07 10.71
CA ARG A 80 0.13 16.24 11.05
C ARG A 80 -0.19 16.87 12.41
N THR A 81 -1.43 16.73 12.88
CA THR A 81 -1.91 17.35 14.12
C THR A 81 -1.99 16.39 15.31
N ASN A 82 -1.94 15.07 15.07
CA ASN A 82 -2.21 14.07 16.10
C ASN A 82 -1.15 12.95 16.22
N ALA A 83 -0.26 12.83 15.24
CA ALA A 83 0.81 11.84 15.27
C ALA A 83 1.94 12.27 16.21
N VAL A 84 2.42 11.31 17.00
CA VAL A 84 3.54 11.49 17.93
C VAL A 84 4.56 10.40 17.66
N LEU A 85 5.81 10.80 17.41
CA LEU A 85 6.89 9.87 17.14
C LEU A 85 7.92 9.89 18.26
N THR A 86 8.27 8.70 18.74
CA THR A 86 9.33 8.46 19.74
C THR A 86 10.27 7.39 19.25
N PHE A 87 11.45 7.27 19.86
CA PHE A 87 12.37 6.19 19.55
C PHE A 87 13.12 5.71 20.79
N THR A 88 13.58 4.47 20.70
CA THR A 88 14.37 3.77 21.71
C THR A 88 15.64 3.24 21.07
N SER A 89 16.79 3.48 21.69
CA SER A 89 18.07 2.95 21.22
C SER A 89 19.06 2.75 22.37
N PRO A 90 20.11 1.92 22.21
CA PRO A 90 21.21 1.84 23.16
C PRO A 90 21.92 3.19 23.42
N LYS A 91 21.81 4.15 22.49
CA LYS A 91 22.38 5.49 22.61
C LYS A 91 21.45 6.50 23.28
N GLY A 92 20.27 6.05 23.71
CA GLY A 92 19.25 6.86 24.38
C GLY A 92 17.90 6.84 23.68
N ASN A 93 16.91 7.38 24.37
CA ASN A 93 15.52 7.45 23.91
C ASN A 93 15.15 8.91 23.68
N GLY A 94 14.17 9.15 22.83
CA GLY A 94 13.76 10.51 22.53
C GLY A 94 12.47 10.63 21.74
N VAL A 95 12.17 11.88 21.39
CA VAL A 95 11.04 12.25 20.55
C VAL A 95 11.54 12.77 19.22
N LEU A 96 10.75 12.59 18.17
CA LEU A 96 10.97 13.22 16.88
C LEU A 96 9.98 14.36 16.70
N ARG A 97 10.48 15.53 16.27
CA ARG A 97 9.65 16.67 15.91
C ARG A 97 9.33 16.61 14.42
N MET A 98 8.11 17.00 14.06
CA MET A 98 7.75 17.17 12.65
C MET A 98 8.67 18.24 12.04
N ILE A 99 9.20 17.99 10.85
CA ILE A 99 9.94 19.01 10.11
C ILE A 99 8.92 20.00 9.52
N PRO A 100 9.05 21.31 9.72
CA PRO A 100 8.08 22.27 9.17
C PRO A 100 8.17 22.34 7.64
N ASP A 101 7.05 22.62 6.96
CA ASP A 101 7.02 22.74 5.50
C ASP A 101 7.96 23.83 4.95
N SER A 102 8.31 24.82 5.78
CA SER A 102 9.27 25.88 5.45
C SER A 102 10.73 25.41 5.42
N GLU A 103 11.04 24.25 6.02
CA GLU A 103 12.37 23.66 5.97
C GLU A 103 12.48 22.80 4.70
N ILE A 104 13.37 23.21 3.80
CA ILE A 104 13.56 22.59 2.49
C ILE A 104 14.55 21.43 2.60
N GLU A 105 14.21 20.32 1.95
CA GLU A 105 15.10 19.18 1.78
C GLU A 105 16.24 19.59 0.81
N PRO A 106 17.52 19.47 1.22
CA PRO A 106 18.64 20.07 0.49
C PRO A 106 18.89 19.56 -0.94
N VAL A 107 18.39 18.38 -1.29
CA VAL A 107 18.70 17.70 -2.55
C VAL A 107 17.60 17.94 -3.59
N SER A 108 16.34 17.82 -3.19
CA SER A 108 15.16 17.93 -4.04
C SER A 108 14.64 19.36 -4.17
N GLY A 109 15.02 20.27 -3.26
CA GLY A 109 14.60 21.68 -3.30
C GLY A 109 13.12 21.93 -2.97
N VAL A 110 12.45 20.94 -2.35
CA VAL A 110 11.06 21.04 -1.87
C VAL A 110 11.01 20.68 -0.38
N SER A 111 9.86 20.81 0.29
CA SER A 111 9.75 20.39 1.70
C SER A 111 10.08 18.90 1.86
N TRP A 112 10.57 18.49 3.03
CA TRP A 112 10.89 17.08 3.32
C TRP A 112 9.72 16.12 3.08
N HIS A 113 8.50 16.57 3.36
CA HIS A 113 7.26 15.82 3.12
C HIS A 113 7.02 15.57 1.64
N GLN A 114 7.16 16.61 0.82
CA GLN A 114 7.00 16.50 -0.63
C GLN A 114 8.16 15.71 -1.26
N ALA A 115 9.38 15.87 -0.75
CA ALA A 115 10.54 15.11 -1.17
C ALA A 115 10.32 13.60 -0.93
N ALA A 116 9.83 13.23 0.25
CA ALA A 116 9.47 11.85 0.59
C ALA A 116 8.35 11.32 -0.33
N LYS A 117 7.30 12.11 -0.59
CA LYS A 117 6.23 11.72 -1.53
C LYS A 117 6.75 11.52 -2.96
N ASN A 118 7.62 12.40 -3.44
CA ASN A 118 8.22 12.28 -4.77
C ASN A 118 9.12 11.04 -4.87
N MET A 119 9.85 10.72 -3.81
CA MET A 119 10.79 9.60 -3.77
C MET A 119 10.09 8.25 -3.62
N PHE A 120 9.16 8.16 -2.67
CA PHE A 120 8.58 6.89 -2.22
C PHE A 120 7.17 6.65 -2.80
N GLY A 121 6.55 7.67 -3.40
CA GLY A 121 5.21 7.59 -3.97
C GLY A 121 4.14 7.27 -2.92
N ILE A 122 3.11 6.54 -3.34
CA ILE A 122 2.04 6.03 -2.47
C ILE A 122 2.23 4.55 -2.12
N GLY A 123 3.43 4.03 -2.34
CA GLY A 123 3.73 2.60 -2.20
C GLY A 123 2.84 1.72 -3.08
N PRO A 124 2.37 0.58 -2.56
CA PRO A 124 1.53 -0.38 -3.29
C PRO A 124 0.04 0.00 -3.34
N ASN A 125 -0.34 1.21 -2.95
CA ASN A 125 -1.72 1.69 -3.08
C ASN A 125 -2.01 2.15 -4.51
N LEU A 126 -3.30 2.19 -4.88
CA LEU A 126 -3.75 2.46 -6.24
C LEU A 126 -4.33 3.86 -6.44
N VAL A 127 -4.74 4.54 -5.36
CA VAL A 127 -5.34 5.88 -5.41
C VAL A 127 -4.49 6.85 -4.59
N ASP A 128 -4.09 7.97 -5.19
CA ASP A 128 -3.32 9.00 -4.50
C ASP A 128 -4.20 9.89 -3.62
N ASP A 129 -4.46 9.43 -2.39
CA ASP A 129 -4.96 10.28 -1.31
C ASP A 129 -4.13 10.18 -0.03
N PHE A 130 -2.81 10.15 -0.23
CA PHE A 130 -1.83 9.99 0.84
C PHE A 130 -0.97 11.24 1.02
N GLU A 131 -0.46 11.39 2.24
CA GLU A 131 0.63 12.28 2.54
C GLU A 131 1.77 11.54 3.23
N TRP A 132 3.00 11.96 2.92
CA TRP A 132 4.18 11.62 3.72
C TRP A 132 4.39 12.72 4.76
N ILE A 133 4.68 12.32 6.00
CA ILE A 133 5.04 13.24 7.08
C ILE A 133 6.38 12.82 7.67
N VAL A 134 7.40 13.68 7.51
CA VAL A 134 8.78 13.45 7.95
C VAL A 134 9.07 14.19 9.25
N TYR A 135 9.73 13.47 10.15
CA TYR A 135 10.13 13.89 11.48
C TYR A 135 11.64 13.77 11.63
N ARG A 136 12.20 14.55 12.56
CA ARG A 136 13.61 14.50 12.95
C ARG A 136 13.75 14.40 14.45
N SER A 137 14.65 13.55 14.94
CA SER A 137 14.99 13.51 16.36
C SER A 137 15.42 14.89 16.86
N THR A 138 15.01 15.26 18.07
CA THR A 138 15.43 16.53 18.67
C THR A 138 16.90 16.53 19.11
N GLN A 139 17.48 15.33 19.26
CA GLN A 139 18.86 15.09 19.64
C GLN A 139 19.68 14.61 18.43
N SER A 140 21.00 14.82 18.48
CA SER A 140 21.97 14.24 17.55
C SER A 140 22.70 13.07 18.19
N TYR A 141 23.11 12.11 17.37
CA TYR A 141 23.77 10.87 17.77
C TYR A 141 25.10 10.74 17.05
N THR A 142 26.16 10.46 17.81
CA THR A 142 27.51 10.24 17.29
C THR A 142 27.83 8.75 17.29
N PHE A 143 28.13 8.22 16.12
CA PHE A 143 28.55 6.84 15.88
C PHE A 143 30.06 6.75 15.76
N ARG A 144 30.61 5.66 16.32
CA ARG A 144 32.01 5.26 16.14
C ARG A 144 32.11 4.06 15.20
N ASN A 145 33.31 3.81 14.68
CA ASN A 145 33.57 2.64 13.86
C ASN A 145 33.22 1.34 14.61
N ASN A 146 32.52 0.42 13.95
CA ASN A 146 32.05 -0.86 14.48
C ASN A 146 31.11 -0.77 15.70
N GLU A 147 30.38 0.34 15.84
CA GLU A 147 29.35 0.53 16.86
C GLU A 147 27.96 0.17 16.33
N ASP A 148 27.72 -1.12 16.12
CA ASP A 148 26.44 -1.61 15.62
C ASP A 148 25.35 -1.46 16.68
N ILE A 149 24.20 -0.91 16.28
CA ILE A 149 23.05 -0.74 17.17
C ILE A 149 21.74 -1.11 16.47
N ASP A 150 20.78 -1.58 17.25
CA ASP A 150 19.38 -1.66 16.87
C ASP A 150 18.59 -0.53 17.54
N PHE A 151 17.57 -0.04 16.87
CA PHE A 151 16.68 0.98 17.40
C PHE A 151 15.25 0.81 16.86
N ASP A 152 14.30 1.24 17.69
CA ASP A 152 12.88 1.25 17.34
C ASP A 152 12.37 2.68 17.26
N VAL A 153 11.54 2.98 16.27
CA VAL A 153 10.75 4.21 16.21
C VAL A 153 9.27 3.87 16.35
N ASN A 154 8.64 4.37 17.41
CA ASN A 154 7.22 4.22 17.66
C ASN A 154 6.46 5.41 17.09
N VAL A 155 5.40 5.13 16.34
CA VAL A 155 4.47 6.10 15.79
C VAL A 155 3.13 5.87 16.46
N GLU A 156 2.65 6.83 17.24
CA GLU A 156 1.27 6.85 17.70
C GLU A 156 0.45 7.82 16.86
N CYS A 157 -0.63 7.36 16.24
CA CYS A 157 -1.49 8.19 15.39
C CYS A 157 -2.95 7.74 15.55
N ASN A 158 -3.88 8.70 15.51
CA ASN A 158 -5.29 8.36 15.41
C ASN A 158 -5.61 7.99 13.96
N VAL A 159 -6.37 6.91 13.77
CA VAL A 159 -6.94 6.58 12.46
C VAL A 159 -8.15 7.46 12.17
N GLY A 160 -8.51 7.60 10.89
CA GLY A 160 -9.64 8.42 10.45
C GLY A 160 -11.02 7.88 10.85
N SER A 161 -12.07 8.60 10.44
CA SER A 161 -13.47 8.28 10.73
C SER A 161 -14.16 7.39 9.68
N GLU A 162 -13.45 7.01 8.62
CA GLU A 162 -13.98 6.29 7.46
C GLU A 162 -13.51 4.83 7.47
N ASN A 163 -14.35 3.93 6.93
CA ASN A 163 -13.93 2.56 6.66
C ASN A 163 -12.91 2.57 5.53
N MET A 164 -11.75 1.95 5.71
CA MET A 164 -10.74 1.89 4.65
C MET A 164 -9.85 0.65 4.71
N LEU A 165 -9.40 0.21 3.54
CA LEU A 165 -8.36 -0.79 3.38
C LEU A 165 -7.14 -0.12 2.75
N VAL A 166 -6.01 -0.15 3.44
CA VAL A 166 -4.85 0.67 3.08
C VAL A 166 -3.52 -0.02 3.36
N LYS A 167 -2.46 0.32 2.62
CA LYS A 167 -1.07 -0.02 2.97
C LYS A 167 -0.31 1.23 3.39
N LEU A 168 0.17 1.27 4.63
CA LEU A 168 0.90 2.39 5.20
C LEU A 168 2.37 2.35 4.76
N GLY A 169 3.02 3.50 4.73
CA GLY A 169 4.45 3.63 4.40
C GLY A 169 5.26 4.13 5.58
N PHE A 170 6.51 3.68 5.67
CA PHE A 170 7.42 3.98 6.76
C PHE A 170 8.81 4.24 6.21
N TYR A 171 9.50 5.21 6.78
CA TYR A 171 10.83 5.63 6.36
C TYR A 171 11.70 5.86 7.59
N VAL A 172 12.96 5.43 7.52
CA VAL A 172 14.03 5.84 8.44
C VAL A 172 15.26 6.28 7.67
N GLY A 173 15.98 7.28 8.19
CA GLY A 173 17.16 7.83 7.53
C GLY A 173 18.03 8.70 8.42
N SER A 174 19.06 9.29 7.81
CA SER A 174 20.01 10.21 8.44
C SER A 174 19.82 11.63 7.91
N SER A 175 19.84 12.63 8.81
CA SER A 175 19.70 14.03 8.42
C SER A 175 20.88 14.59 7.62
N ILE A 176 22.07 13.95 7.68
CA ILE A 176 23.23 14.38 6.88
C ILE A 176 23.11 13.92 5.43
N GLU A 177 22.62 12.69 5.23
CA GLU A 177 22.51 12.12 3.88
C GLU A 177 21.31 12.66 3.13
N ASN A 178 20.28 13.12 3.86
CA ASN A 178 19.04 13.62 3.30
C ASN A 178 18.32 12.56 2.44
N LEU A 179 17.44 12.98 1.53
CA LEU A 179 16.70 12.09 0.61
C LEU A 179 17.40 11.99 -0.76
N ARG A 180 18.70 11.67 -0.76
CA ARG A 180 19.45 11.40 -2.00
C ARG A 180 18.93 10.14 -2.70
N PRO A 181 18.57 10.18 -3.99
CA PRO A 181 18.08 8.99 -4.71
C PRO A 181 19.06 7.80 -4.70
N GLU A 182 20.35 8.08 -4.84
CA GLU A 182 21.42 7.10 -4.99
C GLU A 182 21.77 6.33 -3.69
N ASP A 183 21.53 6.93 -2.51
CA ASP A 183 22.00 6.37 -1.24
C ASP A 183 20.99 5.40 -0.64
N THR A 184 21.03 4.11 -1.01
CA THR A 184 20.18 3.06 -0.41
C THR A 184 20.61 2.65 0.98
N ASP A 185 21.80 3.09 1.39
CA ASP A 185 22.46 2.59 2.59
C ASP A 185 22.01 3.38 3.79
N TYR A 186 21.73 4.67 3.62
CA TYR A 186 21.34 5.59 4.70
C TYR A 186 19.87 5.99 4.69
N LYS A 187 19.07 5.36 3.81
CA LYS A 187 17.62 5.50 3.76
C LYS A 187 16.99 4.12 3.61
N LYS A 188 16.01 3.82 4.45
CA LYS A 188 15.23 2.59 4.34
C LYS A 188 13.75 2.94 4.34
N VAL A 189 13.03 2.30 3.44
CA VAL A 189 11.58 2.46 3.28
C VAL A 189 10.94 1.08 3.36
N ALA A 190 9.81 1.00 4.03
CA ALA A 190 9.01 -0.20 4.14
C ALA A 190 7.53 0.17 4.00
N PHE A 191 6.75 -0.75 3.44
CA PHE A 191 5.29 -0.63 3.39
C PHE A 191 4.67 -1.75 4.19
N SER A 192 3.57 -1.46 4.88
CA SER A 192 2.85 -2.46 5.65
C SER A 192 2.16 -3.47 4.74
N GLN A 193 1.72 -4.58 5.35
CA GLN A 193 0.61 -5.34 4.80
C GLN A 193 -0.69 -4.50 4.83
N SER A 194 -1.76 -5.03 4.25
CA SER A 194 -3.06 -4.35 4.30
C SER A 194 -3.49 -4.11 5.75
N PHE A 195 -3.90 -2.88 6.03
CA PHE A 195 -4.40 -2.40 7.30
C PHE A 195 -5.85 -1.95 7.09
N GLU A 196 -6.75 -2.50 7.89
CA GLU A 196 -8.19 -2.21 7.78
C GLU A 196 -8.67 -1.31 8.92
N VAL A 197 -9.37 -0.23 8.58
CA VAL A 197 -10.10 0.59 9.54
C VAL A 197 -11.58 0.28 9.41
N THR A 198 -12.23 -0.07 10.51
CA THR A 198 -13.61 -0.55 10.57
C THR A 198 -14.48 0.26 11.53
N GLY A 199 -15.80 0.17 11.39
CA GLY A 199 -16.77 0.84 12.28
C GLY A 199 -17.10 2.29 11.91
N GLY A 200 -16.63 2.76 10.75
CA GLY A 200 -16.98 4.08 10.20
C GLY A 200 -18.32 4.09 9.48
N GLU A 201 -18.79 5.29 9.16
CA GLU A 201 -19.96 5.48 8.30
C GLU A 201 -19.55 5.45 6.82
N GLY A 202 -20.46 4.97 5.95
CA GLY A 202 -20.23 4.90 4.51
C GLY A 202 -19.58 3.59 4.02
N ASP A 203 -19.33 3.54 2.72
CA ASP A 203 -18.76 2.37 2.06
C ASP A 203 -17.24 2.28 2.32
N LEU A 204 -16.67 1.08 2.19
CA LEU A 204 -15.24 0.84 2.33
C LEU A 204 -14.46 1.61 1.25
N ILE A 205 -13.54 2.47 1.67
CA ILE A 205 -12.56 3.08 0.77
C ILE A 205 -11.39 2.11 0.60
N ASP A 206 -11.34 1.43 -0.54
CA ASP A 206 -10.27 0.47 -0.84
C ASP A 206 -9.16 1.11 -1.67
N PHE A 207 -7.99 1.30 -1.03
CA PHE A 207 -6.79 1.82 -1.67
C PHE A 207 -5.88 0.71 -2.21
N VAL A 208 -6.14 -0.55 -1.86
CA VAL A 208 -5.24 -1.69 -2.10
C VAL A 208 -5.65 -2.47 -3.33
N ASN A 209 -6.95 -2.68 -3.49
CA ASN A 209 -7.47 -3.57 -4.51
C ASN A 209 -7.90 -2.82 -5.77
N PRO A 210 -7.62 -3.38 -6.96
CA PRO A 210 -8.02 -2.77 -8.22
C PRO A 210 -9.55 -2.74 -8.34
N GLN A 211 -10.07 -1.63 -8.87
CA GLN A 211 -11.48 -1.49 -9.19
C GLN A 211 -11.83 -2.27 -10.45
N LEU A 212 -12.00 -3.58 -10.29
CA LEU A 212 -12.25 -4.50 -11.40
C LEU A 212 -13.71 -4.50 -11.85
N ALA A 213 -14.65 -4.13 -10.98
CA ALA A 213 -16.05 -4.08 -11.35
C ALA A 213 -16.74 -2.83 -10.79
N THR A 214 -17.72 -2.33 -11.53
CA THR A 214 -18.58 -1.21 -11.13
C THR A 214 -20.03 -1.51 -11.49
N VAL A 215 -20.97 -0.89 -10.77
CA VAL A 215 -22.41 -0.99 -11.05
C VAL A 215 -22.98 0.41 -11.29
N GLN A 216 -23.76 0.57 -12.36
CA GLN A 216 -24.46 1.81 -12.69
C GLN A 216 -25.97 1.55 -12.84
N PRO A 217 -26.84 2.44 -12.33
CA PRO A 217 -26.51 3.56 -11.47
C PRO A 217 -25.99 3.09 -10.10
N VAL A 218 -25.13 3.90 -9.48
CA VAL A 218 -24.52 3.58 -8.17
C VAL A 218 -25.59 3.41 -7.09
N ARG A 219 -26.74 4.08 -7.25
CA ARG A 219 -27.93 3.91 -6.41
C ARG A 219 -29.09 3.44 -7.28
N SER A 220 -29.68 2.32 -6.90
CA SER A 220 -30.82 1.73 -7.59
C SER A 220 -31.69 0.93 -6.62
N LEU A 221 -32.93 0.68 -7.04
CA LEU A 221 -33.81 -0.31 -6.46
C LEU A 221 -33.59 -1.65 -7.16
N ASP A 222 -34.00 -2.74 -6.50
CA ASP A 222 -34.02 -4.07 -7.11
C ASP A 222 -34.89 -4.14 -8.38
N ASN A 223 -35.78 -3.18 -8.54
CA ASN A 223 -36.68 -3.03 -9.69
C ASN A 223 -36.14 -2.14 -10.82
N ASP A 224 -34.94 -1.57 -10.70
CA ASP A 224 -34.33 -0.77 -11.76
C ASP A 224 -33.46 -1.64 -12.68
N ILE A 225 -33.18 -1.17 -13.90
CA ILE A 225 -32.14 -1.78 -14.74
C ILE A 225 -30.78 -1.30 -14.23
N ILE A 226 -29.85 -2.23 -14.03
CA ILE A 226 -28.47 -1.94 -13.68
C ILE A 226 -27.52 -2.47 -14.75
N THR A 227 -26.42 -1.74 -14.93
CA THR A 227 -25.26 -2.11 -15.75
C THR A 227 -24.13 -2.53 -14.83
N LEU A 228 -23.69 -3.77 -14.93
CA LEU A 228 -22.46 -4.23 -14.31
C LEU A 228 -21.35 -4.14 -15.35
N MET A 229 -20.27 -3.45 -15.01
CA MET A 229 -19.06 -3.37 -15.84
C MET A 229 -17.92 -4.12 -15.16
N PHE A 230 -17.12 -4.84 -15.95
CA PHE A 230 -15.89 -5.51 -15.55
C PHE A 230 -14.73 -5.01 -16.41
N ASP A 231 -13.62 -4.61 -15.80
CA ASP A 231 -12.40 -4.14 -16.47
C ASP A 231 -11.22 -5.07 -16.15
N ALA A 232 -10.98 -6.02 -17.05
CA ALA A 232 -9.82 -6.92 -16.99
C ALA A 232 -8.52 -6.27 -17.48
N GLY A 233 -8.55 -4.99 -17.85
CA GLY A 233 -7.39 -4.20 -18.26
C GLY A 233 -6.69 -3.49 -17.09
N VAL A 234 -7.32 -3.39 -15.92
CA VAL A 234 -6.76 -2.70 -14.74
C VAL A 234 -5.59 -3.47 -14.12
N THR A 235 -5.66 -4.79 -14.13
CA THR A 235 -4.61 -5.68 -13.58
C THR A 235 -4.64 -7.03 -14.29
N GLN A 236 -3.59 -7.84 -14.09
CA GLN A 236 -3.59 -9.24 -14.53
C GLN A 236 -4.57 -10.06 -13.68
N THR A 237 -5.54 -10.70 -14.34
CA THR A 237 -6.55 -11.54 -13.69
C THR A 237 -6.54 -12.95 -14.29
N ALA A 238 -7.26 -13.88 -13.66
CA ALA A 238 -7.45 -15.24 -14.22
C ALA A 238 -8.16 -15.25 -15.59
N LEU A 239 -8.76 -14.11 -16.00
CA LEU A 239 -9.53 -13.94 -17.24
C LEU A 239 -8.81 -13.05 -18.26
N GLU A 240 -7.53 -12.74 -18.07
CA GLU A 240 -6.81 -11.76 -18.90
C GLU A 240 -6.72 -12.09 -20.40
N ASN A 241 -6.89 -13.37 -20.75
CA ASN A 241 -6.80 -13.90 -22.11
C ASN A 241 -8.16 -14.39 -22.63
N GLU A 242 -9.25 -14.07 -21.92
CA GLU A 242 -10.59 -14.54 -22.25
C GLU A 242 -11.39 -13.44 -22.93
N ASP A 243 -12.00 -13.76 -24.07
CA ASP A 243 -12.93 -12.89 -24.79
C ASP A 243 -14.40 -13.16 -24.41
N ASP A 244 -14.68 -14.39 -23.97
CA ASP A 244 -15.99 -14.86 -23.55
C ASP A 244 -16.08 -14.88 -22.02
N ILE A 245 -16.75 -13.86 -21.50
CA ILE A 245 -16.84 -13.58 -20.07
C ILE A 245 -18.30 -13.71 -19.62
N TYR A 246 -18.53 -14.33 -18.45
CA TYR A 246 -19.88 -14.63 -17.94
C TYR A 246 -20.06 -14.15 -16.51
N LEU A 247 -21.30 -13.79 -16.17
CA LEU A 247 -21.72 -13.40 -14.83
C LEU A 247 -22.24 -14.60 -14.04
N THR A 248 -21.69 -14.83 -12.84
CA THR A 248 -22.31 -15.67 -11.81
C THR A 248 -22.78 -14.77 -10.68
N ILE A 249 -24.06 -14.83 -10.31
CA ILE A 249 -24.66 -13.84 -9.42
C ILE A 249 -25.70 -14.43 -8.48
N GLN A 250 -25.67 -13.97 -7.23
CA GLN A 250 -26.57 -14.32 -6.14
C GLN A 250 -27.26 -13.07 -5.60
N GLY A 251 -28.52 -13.21 -5.21
CA GLY A 251 -29.35 -12.16 -4.63
C GLY A 251 -29.79 -12.51 -3.21
N PHE A 252 -29.61 -11.57 -2.29
CA PHE A 252 -29.92 -11.71 -0.87
C PHE A 252 -30.99 -10.70 -0.43
N ASP A 253 -31.83 -11.07 0.52
CA ASP A 253 -32.82 -10.16 1.13
C ASP A 253 -32.22 -9.29 2.25
N GLU A 254 -33.07 -8.48 2.90
CA GLU A 254 -32.66 -7.57 4.00
C GLU A 254 -32.14 -8.32 5.25
N ALA A 255 -32.54 -9.58 5.43
CA ALA A 255 -32.06 -10.43 6.52
C ALA A 255 -30.75 -11.16 6.17
N GLY A 256 -30.23 -10.96 4.95
CA GLY A 256 -29.05 -11.65 4.45
C GLY A 256 -29.31 -13.08 3.99
N LEU A 257 -30.57 -13.48 3.77
CA LEU A 257 -30.90 -14.80 3.25
C LEU A 257 -30.80 -14.82 1.72
N LEU A 258 -30.20 -15.88 1.17
CA LEU A 258 -30.16 -16.11 -0.28
C LEU A 258 -31.58 -16.36 -0.81
N VAL A 259 -32.04 -15.53 -1.74
CA VAL A 259 -33.38 -15.61 -2.34
C VAL A 259 -33.37 -15.89 -3.84
N ALA A 260 -32.23 -15.71 -4.50
CA ALA A 260 -32.07 -16.01 -5.91
C ALA A 260 -30.61 -16.29 -6.30
N GLU A 261 -30.40 -17.11 -7.33
CA GLU A 261 -29.08 -17.44 -7.86
C GLU A 261 -29.16 -17.70 -9.38
N VAL A 262 -28.17 -17.21 -10.12
CA VAL A 262 -27.92 -17.55 -11.52
C VAL A 262 -26.45 -17.91 -11.64
N ASN A 263 -26.20 -19.20 -11.89
CA ASN A 263 -24.86 -19.76 -12.07
C ASN A 263 -24.86 -20.65 -13.32
N GLU A 264 -24.72 -20.00 -14.48
CA GLU A 264 -24.68 -20.66 -15.78
C GLU A 264 -23.80 -19.87 -16.75
N GLN A 265 -23.18 -20.53 -17.74
CA GLN A 265 -22.35 -19.90 -18.78
C GLN A 265 -23.10 -19.92 -20.12
N THR A 266 -24.20 -19.17 -20.20
CA THR A 266 -25.07 -19.11 -21.38
C THR A 266 -25.11 -17.69 -21.96
N GLY A 267 -25.84 -17.49 -23.06
CA GLY A 267 -26.09 -16.15 -23.60
C GLY A 267 -26.78 -15.20 -22.61
N LYS A 268 -27.47 -15.71 -21.58
CA LYS A 268 -28.10 -14.91 -20.53
C LYS A 268 -27.07 -14.20 -19.63
N THR A 269 -25.95 -14.86 -19.35
CA THR A 269 -24.92 -14.41 -18.41
C THR A 269 -23.68 -13.85 -19.11
N ARG A 270 -23.57 -13.99 -20.44
CA ARG A 270 -22.44 -13.49 -21.21
C ARG A 270 -22.39 -11.96 -21.22
N LEU A 271 -21.29 -11.39 -20.76
CA LEU A 271 -21.03 -9.96 -20.85
C LEU A 271 -20.67 -9.56 -22.29
N THR A 272 -21.02 -8.35 -22.65
CA THR A 272 -20.70 -7.73 -23.93
C THR A 272 -19.37 -6.99 -23.84
N SER A 273 -18.42 -7.34 -24.71
CA SER A 273 -17.15 -6.61 -24.81
C SER A 273 -17.37 -5.21 -25.39
N ILE A 274 -16.77 -4.21 -24.77
CA ILE A 274 -16.78 -2.81 -25.22
C ILE A 274 -15.38 -2.31 -25.61
N GLY A 275 -14.42 -3.23 -25.76
CA GLY A 275 -13.04 -2.93 -26.10
C GLY A 275 -12.14 -2.63 -24.90
N GLY A 276 -10.82 -2.69 -25.10
CA GLY A 276 -9.84 -2.43 -24.03
C GLY A 276 -9.91 -3.40 -22.85
N LYS A 277 -10.32 -4.66 -23.09
CA LYS A 277 -10.60 -5.68 -22.05
C LYS A 277 -11.69 -5.29 -21.05
N ARG A 278 -12.62 -4.43 -21.48
CA ARG A 278 -13.81 -4.08 -20.71
C ARG A 278 -15.03 -4.79 -21.23
N PHE A 279 -15.88 -5.20 -20.30
CA PHE A 279 -17.07 -5.99 -20.54
C PHE A 279 -18.22 -5.41 -19.72
N LEU A 280 -19.45 -5.47 -20.23
CA LEU A 280 -20.63 -5.05 -19.46
C LEU A 280 -21.82 -5.99 -19.66
N ILE A 281 -22.74 -5.98 -18.71
CA ILE A 281 -24.06 -6.60 -18.85
C ILE A 281 -25.12 -5.70 -18.22
N ASP A 282 -26.16 -5.42 -18.99
CA ASP A 282 -27.35 -4.72 -18.52
C ASP A 282 -28.41 -5.74 -18.14
N PHE A 283 -28.97 -5.64 -16.94
CA PHE A 283 -30.08 -6.49 -16.55
C PHE A 283 -31.01 -5.81 -15.54
N TRP A 284 -32.29 -6.19 -15.61
CA TRP A 284 -33.28 -5.87 -14.59
C TRP A 284 -33.28 -7.01 -13.55
N PRO A 285 -32.81 -6.81 -12.31
CA PRO A 285 -32.58 -7.88 -11.34
C PRO A 285 -33.81 -8.77 -11.14
N ARG A 286 -35.01 -8.18 -10.92
CA ARG A 286 -36.22 -8.99 -10.70
C ARG A 286 -36.55 -9.89 -11.88
N GLY A 287 -36.45 -9.36 -13.10
CA GLY A 287 -36.67 -10.15 -14.32
C GLY A 287 -35.57 -11.18 -14.54
N TYR A 288 -34.32 -10.81 -14.29
CA TYR A 288 -33.15 -11.66 -14.46
C TYR A 288 -33.21 -12.91 -13.58
N PHE A 289 -33.68 -12.75 -12.35
CA PHE A 289 -33.89 -13.83 -11.37
C PHE A 289 -35.29 -14.46 -11.44
N SER A 290 -36.21 -13.91 -12.23
CA SER A 290 -37.62 -14.34 -12.28
C SER A 290 -38.30 -14.31 -10.90
N LEU A 291 -38.08 -13.23 -10.14
CA LEU A 291 -38.62 -13.09 -8.78
C LEU A 291 -40.15 -12.96 -8.77
N GLU A 292 -40.77 -13.50 -7.73
CA GLU A 292 -42.17 -13.24 -7.41
C GLU A 292 -42.37 -11.78 -6.96
N SER A 293 -43.59 -11.26 -7.07
CA SER A 293 -43.91 -9.86 -6.74
C SER A 293 -43.63 -9.48 -5.30
N VAL A 294 -43.68 -10.44 -4.37
CA VAL A 294 -43.44 -10.23 -2.93
C VAL A 294 -41.97 -10.28 -2.54
N GLN A 295 -41.12 -10.89 -3.37
CA GLN A 295 -39.69 -11.02 -3.07
C GLN A 295 -38.96 -9.70 -3.33
N ARG A 296 -37.89 -9.46 -2.57
CA ARG A 296 -37.02 -8.28 -2.68
C ARG A 296 -35.58 -8.72 -2.57
N ILE A 297 -34.71 -8.10 -3.37
CA ILE A 297 -33.26 -8.24 -3.25
C ILE A 297 -32.72 -6.96 -2.61
N ALA A 298 -32.05 -7.08 -1.46
CA ALA A 298 -31.33 -5.99 -0.83
C ALA A 298 -29.87 -5.93 -1.28
N ARG A 299 -29.27 -7.08 -1.64
CA ARG A 299 -27.85 -7.17 -1.98
C ARG A 299 -27.58 -8.21 -3.06
N LEU A 300 -26.64 -7.90 -3.94
CA LEU A 300 -26.08 -8.82 -4.93
C LEU A 300 -24.66 -9.20 -4.50
N GLU A 301 -24.31 -10.48 -4.66
CA GLU A 301 -22.93 -10.96 -4.67
C GLU A 301 -22.65 -11.60 -6.02
N TYR A 302 -21.51 -11.30 -6.64
CA TYR A 302 -21.22 -11.82 -7.97
C TYR A 302 -19.74 -12.07 -8.24
N PHE A 303 -19.51 -12.97 -9.19
CA PHE A 303 -18.23 -13.24 -9.82
C PHE A 303 -18.34 -13.08 -11.32
N VAL A 304 -17.21 -12.79 -11.94
CA VAL A 304 -17.04 -12.84 -13.39
C VAL A 304 -16.24 -14.10 -13.72
N THR A 305 -16.64 -14.89 -14.72
CA THR A 305 -16.05 -16.19 -15.03
C THR A 305 -15.69 -16.35 -16.50
N ASP A 306 -14.86 -17.34 -16.80
CA ASP A 306 -14.67 -17.84 -18.16
C ASP A 306 -15.85 -18.71 -18.61
N ALA A 307 -15.79 -19.21 -19.85
CA ALA A 307 -16.80 -20.09 -20.43
C ALA A 307 -16.94 -21.45 -19.73
N SER A 308 -15.95 -21.87 -18.94
CA SER A 308 -16.03 -23.11 -18.16
C SER A 308 -16.67 -22.93 -16.79
N GLY A 309 -16.73 -21.69 -16.29
CA GLY A 309 -17.13 -21.36 -14.93
C GLY A 309 -16.07 -21.67 -13.86
N ILE A 310 -14.93 -22.26 -14.24
CA ILE A 310 -13.87 -22.67 -13.30
C ILE A 310 -12.99 -21.49 -12.93
N ARG A 311 -12.54 -20.71 -13.93
CA ARG A 311 -11.76 -19.50 -13.67
C ARG A 311 -12.72 -18.37 -13.38
N ARG A 312 -12.52 -17.72 -12.24
CA ARG A 312 -13.37 -16.63 -11.78
C ARG A 312 -12.55 -15.50 -11.19
N VAL A 313 -13.14 -14.32 -11.21
CA VAL A 313 -12.59 -13.09 -10.63
C VAL A 313 -13.65 -12.49 -9.73
N GLY A 314 -13.28 -12.26 -8.48
CA GLY A 314 -14.07 -11.57 -7.48
C GLY A 314 -13.45 -10.24 -7.06
N TYR A 315 -13.93 -9.69 -5.95
CA TYR A 315 -13.47 -8.44 -5.38
C TYR A 315 -11.95 -8.44 -5.19
N GLY A 316 -11.29 -7.38 -5.67
CA GLY A 316 -9.84 -7.24 -5.60
C GLY A 316 -9.02 -8.35 -6.24
N ASN A 317 -9.59 -9.07 -7.22
CA ASN A 317 -8.96 -10.25 -7.85
C ASN A 317 -8.79 -11.43 -6.87
N THR A 318 -9.71 -11.58 -5.92
CA THR A 318 -9.72 -12.66 -4.94
C THR A 318 -10.87 -13.65 -5.18
N ASP A 319 -10.99 -14.64 -4.29
CA ASP A 319 -12.13 -15.56 -4.22
C ASP A 319 -13.36 -14.99 -3.50
N GLU A 320 -13.29 -13.77 -2.97
CA GLU A 320 -14.44 -13.07 -2.38
C GLU A 320 -15.31 -12.42 -3.48
N PRO A 321 -16.64 -12.46 -3.40
CA PRO A 321 -17.49 -11.90 -4.44
C PRO A 321 -17.44 -10.37 -4.47
N PHE A 322 -17.66 -9.79 -5.64
CA PHE A 322 -18.07 -8.39 -5.70
C PHE A 322 -19.44 -8.22 -5.03
N THR A 323 -19.66 -7.11 -4.34
CA THR A 323 -20.91 -6.83 -3.64
C THR A 323 -21.54 -5.55 -4.15
N TYR A 324 -22.87 -5.57 -4.35
CA TYR A 324 -23.67 -4.38 -4.62
C TYR A 324 -24.91 -4.37 -3.72
N THR A 325 -25.16 -3.26 -3.01
CA THR A 325 -26.33 -3.12 -2.13
C THR A 325 -27.31 -2.16 -2.77
N PHE A 326 -28.57 -2.59 -2.93
CA PHE A 326 -29.66 -1.72 -3.35
C PHE A 326 -30.00 -0.75 -2.21
N ARG A 327 -30.08 0.53 -2.51
CA ARG A 327 -30.41 1.58 -1.53
C ARG A 327 -31.36 2.59 -2.17
N CYS A 328 -32.49 2.82 -1.51
CA CYS A 328 -33.35 3.97 -1.79
C CYS A 328 -32.65 5.27 -1.37
N GLN A 329 -33.16 6.42 -1.81
CA GLN A 329 -32.76 7.73 -1.27
C GLN A 329 -32.73 7.75 0.26
#